data_AF-A0A6J4LBP8-F1
#
_entry.id   AF-A0A6J4LBP8-F1
#
_cell.length_a   1.000
_cell.length_b   1.000
_cell.length_c   1.000
_cell.angle_alpha   90.00
_cell.angle_beta   90.00
_cell.angle_gamma   90.00
#
_symmetry.space_group_name_H-M   'P 1'
#
loop_
_entity.id
_entity.type
_entity.pdbx_description
1 polymer ?
#
loop_
_entity_poly.entity_id
_entity_poly.type
_entity_poly.pdbx_seq_one_letter_code
_entity_poly.pdbx_strand_id
1 'polypeptide(L)'
;MSQAAVLRHIRGRSGIAPAPVAHPQPPMNALPAILAANAAAAAARAERAHLDAFRVAGATAPERALLPEQLGLARDDAFARLASRAFLKETVGGACYLDEAAVIAHRDRPARPQRALLVVLVLLLVAAGAVLAGLVQRSRERARGSNGGARVAGAAALVAPTTEVGR
;
A
#
# COMPACT_ATOMS: atom_id res chain seq x y z
N MET A 1 -29.01 18.52 -63.54
CA MET A 1 -28.49 19.14 -62.30
C MET A 1 -27.71 18.06 -61.55
N SER A 2 -26.41 18.30 -61.32
CA SER A 2 -25.39 17.26 -61.13
C SER A 2 -24.95 17.15 -59.66
N GLN A 3 -24.94 15.93 -59.10
CA GLN A 3 -24.52 15.61 -57.72
C GLN A 3 -22.98 15.59 -57.50
N ALA A 4 -22.18 16.02 -58.48
CA ALA A 4 -20.72 15.85 -58.46
C ALA A 4 -19.92 16.97 -57.75
N ALA A 5 -20.57 17.93 -57.08
CA ALA A 5 -19.91 19.18 -56.65
C ALA A 5 -19.63 19.36 -55.14
N VAL A 6 -20.02 18.41 -54.27
CA VAL A 6 -20.00 18.63 -52.80
C VAL A 6 -18.82 17.94 -52.07
N LEU A 7 -17.86 17.37 -52.79
CA LEU A 7 -16.71 16.63 -52.22
C LEU A 7 -15.36 17.34 -52.47
N ARG A 8 -15.21 18.61 -52.08
CA ARG A 8 -13.93 19.31 -52.27
C ARG A 8 -13.53 20.35 -51.22
N HIS A 9 -13.97 20.21 -49.96
CA HIS A 9 -13.67 21.22 -48.92
C HIS A 9 -13.01 20.73 -47.62
N ILE A 10 -12.48 19.51 -47.57
CA ILE A 10 -11.78 19.00 -46.36
C ILE A 10 -10.39 18.47 -46.72
N ARG A 11 -9.57 19.30 -47.37
CA ARG A 11 -8.14 19.00 -47.59
C ARG A 11 -7.34 20.29 -47.46
N GLY A 12 -7.18 20.75 -46.23
CA GLY A 12 -6.49 22.02 -45.94
C GLY A 12 -6.16 22.24 -44.46
N ARG A 13 -5.98 21.19 -43.65
CA ARG A 13 -5.47 21.33 -42.28
C ARG A 13 -4.02 20.87 -42.26
N SER A 14 -3.18 21.85 -42.57
CA SER A 14 -1.75 22.00 -42.29
C SER A 14 -1.22 21.07 -41.21
N GLY A 15 -0.13 20.38 -41.56
CA GLY A 15 0.69 19.57 -40.68
C GLY A 15 1.24 20.38 -39.51
N ILE A 16 0.56 20.26 -38.37
CA ILE A 16 1.19 20.46 -37.07
C ILE A 16 1.85 19.12 -36.77
N ALA A 17 3.16 19.03 -37.03
CA ALA A 17 3.96 17.94 -36.49
C ALA A 17 3.72 17.92 -34.98
N PRO A 18 3.25 16.80 -34.38
CA PRO A 18 3.07 16.74 -32.94
C PRO A 18 4.42 17.06 -32.29
N ALA A 19 4.46 18.13 -31.50
CA ALA A 19 5.61 18.40 -30.65
C ALA A 19 5.93 17.11 -29.89
N PRO A 20 7.21 16.73 -29.76
CA PRO A 20 7.59 15.53 -29.03
C PRO A 20 7.01 15.65 -27.63
N VAL A 21 6.00 14.82 -27.35
CA VAL A 21 5.41 14.71 -26.02
C VAL A 21 6.56 14.23 -25.15
N ALA A 22 7.11 15.14 -24.34
CA ALA A 22 8.08 14.79 -23.31
C ALA A 22 7.36 13.85 -22.36
N HIS A 23 7.49 12.55 -22.61
CA HIS A 23 7.05 11.53 -21.68
C HIS A 23 7.79 11.81 -20.38
N PRO A 24 7.12 12.17 -19.28
CA PRO A 24 7.77 12.31 -18.00
C PRO A 24 8.43 10.96 -17.73
N GLN A 25 9.76 10.94 -17.80
CA GLN A 25 10.55 9.75 -17.48
C GLN A 25 10.13 9.36 -16.06
N PRO A 26 9.47 8.22 -15.86
CA PRO A 26 9.07 7.82 -14.53
C PRO A 26 10.35 7.78 -13.68
N PRO A 27 10.33 8.34 -12.45
CA PRO A 27 11.52 8.33 -11.61
C PRO A 27 12.02 6.89 -11.53
N MET A 28 13.30 6.66 -11.75
CA MET A 28 13.92 5.33 -11.92
C MET A 28 13.71 4.36 -10.74
N ASN A 29 13.04 4.80 -9.69
CA ASN A 29 12.64 4.04 -8.52
C ASN A 29 11.20 3.46 -8.63
N ALA A 30 10.47 3.77 -9.71
CA ALA A 30 9.09 3.33 -9.93
C ALA A 30 8.96 1.95 -10.61
N LEU A 31 10.05 1.43 -11.20
CA LEU A 31 10.06 0.15 -11.92
C LEU A 31 9.59 -1.06 -11.08
N PRO A 32 10.05 -1.28 -9.83
CA PRO A 32 9.58 -2.40 -9.03
C PRO A 32 8.09 -2.28 -8.66
N ALA A 33 7.60 -1.05 -8.43
CA ALA A 33 6.20 -0.80 -8.11
C ALA A 33 5.26 -1.06 -9.31
N ILE A 34 5.68 -0.68 -10.52
CA ILE A 34 4.91 -0.92 -11.75
C ILE A 34 4.88 -2.42 -12.09
N LEU A 35 6.02 -3.12 -11.96
CA LEU A 35 6.08 -4.58 -12.16
C LEU A 35 5.18 -5.34 -11.17
N ALA A 36 5.23 -4.97 -9.88
CA ALA A 36 4.37 -5.55 -8.85
C ALA A 36 2.88 -5.30 -9.11
N ALA A 37 2.51 -4.08 -9.53
CA ALA A 37 1.13 -3.73 -9.85
C ALA A 37 0.60 -4.54 -11.05
N ASN A 38 1.42 -4.75 -12.08
CA ASN A 38 1.05 -5.53 -13.26
C ASN A 38 0.85 -7.02 -12.93
N ALA A 39 1.72 -7.60 -12.10
CA ALA A 39 1.60 -8.98 -11.64
C ALA A 39 0.32 -9.19 -10.80
N ALA A 40 0.00 -8.26 -9.90
CA ALA A 40 -1.22 -8.31 -9.11
C ALA A 40 -2.50 -8.22 -9.98
N ALA A 41 -2.49 -7.37 -11.01
CA ALA A 41 -3.60 -7.26 -11.95
C ALA A 41 -3.79 -8.53 -12.79
N ALA A 42 -2.70 -9.16 -13.25
CA ALA A 42 -2.76 -10.42 -13.98
C ALA A 42 -3.31 -11.56 -13.09
N ALA A 43 -2.85 -11.67 -11.84
CA ALA A 43 -3.35 -12.64 -10.88
C ALA A 43 -4.85 -12.46 -10.59
N ALA A 44 -5.30 -11.20 -10.43
CA ALA A 44 -6.71 -10.89 -10.23
C ALA A 44 -7.58 -11.22 -11.46
N ARG A 45 -7.05 -11.07 -12.68
CA ARG A 45 -7.76 -11.48 -13.91
C ARG A 45 -7.86 -13.00 -13.99
N ALA A 46 -6.79 -13.73 -13.66
CA ALA A 46 -6.81 -15.20 -13.65
C ALA A 46 -7.82 -15.75 -12.62
N GLU A 47 -7.86 -15.18 -11.41
CA GLU A 47 -8.86 -15.54 -10.39
C GLU A 47 -10.29 -15.30 -10.89
N ARG A 48 -10.56 -14.16 -11.53
CA ARG A 48 -11.89 -13.86 -12.10
C ARG A 48 -12.28 -14.85 -13.21
N ALA A 49 -11.34 -15.20 -14.09
CA ALA A 49 -11.60 -16.15 -15.16
C ALA A 49 -12.05 -17.52 -14.63
N HIS A 50 -11.42 -18.01 -13.56
CA HIS A 50 -11.83 -19.24 -12.89
C HIS A 50 -13.24 -19.10 -12.29
N LEU A 51 -13.50 -18.03 -11.52
CA LEU A 51 -14.81 -17.78 -10.93
C LEU A 51 -15.92 -17.71 -11.99
N ASP A 52 -15.67 -17.02 -13.09
CA ASP A 52 -16.63 -16.87 -14.17
C ASP A 52 -16.88 -18.19 -14.90
N ALA A 53 -15.86 -19.04 -15.08
CA ALA A 53 -16.02 -20.37 -15.65
C ALA A 53 -16.96 -21.26 -14.80
N PHE A 54 -16.78 -21.28 -13.47
CA PHE A 54 -17.70 -22.01 -12.58
C PHE A 54 -19.12 -21.44 -12.61
N ARG A 55 -19.27 -20.10 -12.68
CA ARG A 55 -20.59 -19.44 -12.74
C ARG A 55 -21.32 -19.73 -14.05
N VAL A 56 -20.63 -19.62 -15.19
CA VAL A 56 -21.20 -19.89 -16.52
C VAL A 56 -21.61 -21.35 -16.65
N ALA A 57 -20.83 -22.27 -16.08
CA ALA A 57 -21.18 -23.69 -16.03
C ALA A 57 -22.29 -24.04 -15.02
N GLY A 58 -22.75 -23.08 -14.23
CA GLY A 58 -23.80 -23.29 -13.22
C GLY A 58 -23.34 -24.11 -12.00
N ALA A 59 -22.04 -24.29 -11.82
CA ALA A 59 -21.45 -25.03 -10.72
C ALA A 59 -21.38 -24.16 -9.45
N THR A 60 -22.54 -23.69 -8.98
CA THR A 60 -22.70 -22.79 -7.82
C THR A 60 -23.38 -23.45 -6.61
N ALA A 61 -23.61 -24.75 -6.68
CA ALA A 61 -24.24 -25.54 -5.63
C ALA A 61 -23.61 -26.95 -5.59
N PRO A 62 -23.62 -27.64 -4.44
CA PRO A 62 -22.96 -28.93 -4.29
C PRO A 62 -23.53 -30.01 -5.23
N GLU A 63 -24.83 -29.96 -5.54
CA GLU A 63 -25.48 -30.89 -6.47
C GLU A 63 -25.06 -30.68 -7.93
N ARG A 64 -24.50 -29.51 -8.23
CA ARG A 64 -24.00 -29.09 -9.55
C ARG A 64 -22.48 -28.96 -9.57
N ALA A 65 -21.78 -29.56 -8.61
CA ALA A 65 -20.32 -29.54 -8.56
C ALA A 65 -19.73 -30.19 -9.81
N LEU A 66 -18.69 -29.57 -10.38
CA LEU A 66 -18.00 -30.05 -11.57
C LEU A 66 -16.50 -30.18 -11.28
N LEU A 67 -15.86 -31.11 -11.98
CA LEU A 67 -14.41 -31.23 -11.94
C LEU A 67 -13.78 -30.02 -12.64
N PRO A 68 -12.73 -29.39 -12.08
CA PRO A 68 -12.04 -28.27 -12.74
C PRO A 68 -11.61 -28.59 -14.18
N GLU A 69 -11.22 -29.84 -14.42
CA GLU A 69 -10.75 -30.33 -15.71
C GLU A 69 -11.90 -30.37 -16.75
N GLN A 70 -13.15 -30.58 -16.32
CA GLN A 70 -14.33 -30.51 -17.19
C GLN A 70 -14.64 -29.07 -17.64
N LEU A 71 -14.16 -28.08 -16.88
CA LEU A 71 -14.26 -26.65 -17.22
C LEU A 71 -13.06 -26.16 -18.03
N GLY A 72 -12.11 -27.04 -18.36
CA GLY A 72 -10.84 -26.67 -19.01
C GLY A 72 -9.93 -25.82 -18.11
N LEU A 73 -10.13 -25.88 -16.78
CA LEU A 73 -9.33 -25.14 -15.81
C LEU A 73 -8.20 -26.02 -15.27
N ALA A 74 -7.01 -25.45 -15.20
CA ALA A 74 -5.87 -26.07 -14.54
C ALA A 74 -5.92 -25.80 -13.03
N ARG A 75 -5.43 -26.74 -12.21
CA ARG A 75 -5.22 -26.53 -10.77
C ARG A 75 -3.94 -25.72 -10.52
N ASP A 76 -3.94 -24.47 -10.98
CA ASP A 76 -2.83 -23.54 -10.85
C ASP A 76 -2.87 -22.75 -9.53
N ASP A 77 -1.95 -21.80 -9.35
CA ASP A 77 -1.91 -20.94 -8.17
C ASP A 77 -3.19 -20.10 -8.00
N ALA A 78 -3.88 -19.74 -9.09
CA ALA A 78 -5.14 -19.02 -8.98
C ALA A 78 -6.22 -19.93 -8.39
N PHE A 79 -6.31 -21.17 -8.84
CA PHE A 79 -7.19 -22.18 -8.25
C PHE A 79 -6.90 -22.39 -6.75
N ALA A 80 -5.63 -22.56 -6.37
CA ALA A 80 -5.23 -22.73 -4.98
C ALA A 80 -5.60 -21.51 -4.09
N ARG A 81 -5.47 -20.29 -4.63
CA ARG A 81 -5.90 -19.07 -3.93
C ARG A 81 -7.42 -19.00 -3.75
N LEU A 82 -8.20 -19.44 -4.72
CA LEU A 82 -9.66 -19.49 -4.61
C LEU A 82 -10.11 -20.54 -3.58
N ALA A 83 -9.48 -21.72 -3.57
CA ALA A 83 -9.74 -22.77 -2.59
C ALA A 83 -9.38 -22.33 -1.16
N SER A 84 -8.20 -21.72 -0.97
CA SER A 84 -7.77 -21.23 0.36
C SER A 84 -8.64 -20.10 0.91
N ARG A 85 -9.28 -19.30 0.04
CA ARG A 85 -10.28 -18.28 0.43
C ARG A 85 -11.69 -18.86 0.64
N ALA A 86 -11.85 -20.18 0.55
CA ALA A 86 -13.12 -20.89 0.63
C ALA A 86 -14.17 -20.42 -0.39
N PHE A 87 -13.72 -19.91 -1.54
CA PHE A 87 -14.62 -19.58 -2.66
C PHE A 87 -15.01 -20.82 -3.43
N LEU A 88 -14.10 -21.78 -3.56
CA LEU A 88 -14.37 -23.09 -4.15
C LEU A 88 -14.47 -24.10 -3.01
N LYS A 89 -15.56 -24.87 -3.01
CA LYS A 89 -15.77 -25.98 -2.08
C LYS A 89 -15.68 -27.29 -2.82
N GLU A 90 -14.81 -28.17 -2.34
CA GLU A 90 -14.60 -29.50 -2.90
C GLU A 90 -15.60 -30.49 -2.28
N THR A 91 -16.13 -31.38 -3.10
CA THR A 91 -17.02 -32.48 -2.69
C THR A 91 -16.23 -33.78 -2.56
N VAL A 92 -16.86 -34.80 -1.97
CA VAL A 92 -16.29 -36.15 -1.88
C VAL A 92 -16.26 -36.75 -3.29
N GLY A 93 -15.14 -36.56 -3.99
CA GLY A 93 -14.99 -36.90 -5.41
C GLY A 93 -14.14 -35.91 -6.22
N GLY A 94 -13.67 -34.82 -5.59
CA GLY A 94 -12.78 -33.84 -6.23
C GLY A 94 -13.47 -32.85 -7.15
N ALA A 95 -14.80 -32.96 -7.29
CA ALA A 95 -15.61 -31.95 -7.95
C ALA A 95 -15.72 -30.71 -7.05
N CYS A 96 -15.71 -29.54 -7.67
CA CYS A 96 -15.78 -28.27 -6.98
C CYS A 96 -17.04 -27.52 -7.36
N TYR A 97 -17.59 -26.77 -6.42
CA TYR A 97 -18.60 -25.76 -6.70
C TYR A 97 -18.19 -24.42 -6.11
N LEU A 98 -18.68 -23.37 -6.74
CA LEU A 98 -18.50 -21.99 -6.33
C LEU A 98 -19.49 -21.64 -5.20
N ASP A 99 -18.97 -21.22 -4.06
CA ASP A 99 -19.77 -20.64 -2.98
C ASP A 99 -19.96 -19.14 -3.23
N GLU A 100 -21.08 -18.77 -3.83
CA GLU A 100 -21.38 -17.37 -4.14
C GLU A 100 -21.54 -16.51 -2.87
N ALA A 101 -22.00 -17.10 -1.75
CA ALA A 101 -22.12 -16.38 -0.48
C ALA A 101 -20.73 -16.01 0.07
N ALA A 102 -19.75 -16.91 -0.03
CA ALA A 102 -18.37 -16.62 0.34
C ALA A 102 -17.76 -15.51 -0.55
N VAL A 103 -18.04 -15.52 -1.85
CA VAL A 103 -17.57 -14.47 -2.78
C VAL A 103 -18.18 -13.11 -2.43
N ILE A 104 -19.49 -13.04 -2.19
CA ILE A 104 -20.17 -11.80 -1.80
C ILE A 104 -19.62 -11.29 -0.46
N ALA A 105 -19.50 -12.17 0.54
CA ALA A 105 -18.96 -11.83 1.85
C ALA A 105 -17.53 -11.27 1.77
N HIS A 106 -16.70 -11.78 0.85
CA HIS A 106 -15.35 -11.26 0.67
C HIS A 106 -15.31 -9.97 -0.15
N ARG A 107 -16.26 -9.75 -1.07
CA ARG A 107 -16.38 -8.49 -1.82
C ARG A 107 -16.78 -7.33 -0.90
N ASP A 108 -17.64 -7.62 0.07
CA ASP A 108 -18.18 -6.63 1.00
C ASP A 108 -17.33 -6.47 2.26
N ARG A 109 -16.29 -7.30 2.44
CA ARG A 109 -15.26 -7.03 3.46
C ARG A 109 -14.52 -5.76 3.05
N PRO A 110 -14.69 -4.64 3.76
CA PRO A 110 -13.84 -3.47 3.52
C PRO A 110 -12.41 -3.91 3.79
N ALA A 111 -11.46 -3.54 2.92
CA ALA A 111 -10.03 -3.86 2.99
C ALA A 111 -9.33 -3.32 4.27
N ARG A 112 -9.82 -3.71 5.45
CA ARG A 112 -9.51 -3.12 6.74
C ARG A 112 -8.31 -3.71 7.47
N PRO A 113 -7.84 -4.96 7.29
CA PRO A 113 -6.77 -5.44 8.16
C PRO A 113 -5.44 -4.73 7.87
N GLN A 114 -5.15 -4.39 6.61
CA GLN A 114 -3.94 -3.64 6.26
C GLN A 114 -3.98 -2.19 6.74
N ARG A 115 -5.16 -1.54 6.70
CA ARG A 115 -5.32 -0.17 7.22
C ARG A 115 -5.16 -0.13 8.73
N ALA A 116 -5.70 -1.11 9.45
CA ALA A 116 -5.53 -1.22 10.89
C ALA A 116 -4.05 -1.40 11.26
N LEU A 117 -3.32 -2.27 10.55
CA LEU A 117 -1.88 -2.46 10.76
C LEU A 117 -1.09 -1.16 10.52
N LEU A 118 -1.42 -0.43 9.44
CA LEU A 118 -0.77 0.84 9.10
C LEU A 118 -1.03 1.90 10.18
N VAL A 119 -2.26 1.99 10.69
CA VAL A 119 -2.63 2.89 11.78
C VAL A 119 -1.87 2.54 13.06
N VAL A 120 -1.79 1.26 13.43
CA VAL A 120 -1.01 0.81 14.60
C VAL A 120 0.47 1.15 14.44
N LEU A 121 1.04 0.92 13.26
CA LEU A 121 2.44 1.23 12.97
C LEU A 121 2.72 2.74 13.10
N VAL A 122 1.85 3.59 12.55
CA VAL A 122 1.97 5.05 12.65
C VAL A 122 1.88 5.51 14.11
N LEU A 123 0.93 4.98 14.88
CA LEU A 123 0.82 5.24 16.32
C LEU A 123 2.10 4.87 17.07
N LEU A 124 2.70 3.72 16.76
CA LEU A 124 3.93 3.25 17.39
C LEU A 124 5.11 4.18 17.09
N LEU A 125 5.23 4.66 15.84
CA LEU A 125 6.24 5.64 15.42
C LEU A 125 6.08 6.98 16.14
N VAL A 126 4.85 7.48 16.26
CA VAL A 126 4.57 8.73 16.99
C VAL A 126 4.92 8.58 18.48
N ALA A 127 4.55 7.47 19.11
CA ALA A 127 4.87 7.19 20.50
C ALA A 127 6.40 7.10 20.72
N ALA A 128 7.11 6.38 19.85
CA ALA A 128 8.57 6.27 19.91
C ALA A 128 9.24 7.64 19.75
N GLY A 129 8.77 8.46 18.81
CA GLY A 129 9.26 9.82 18.62
C GLY A 129 9.05 10.72 19.83
N ALA A 130 7.88 10.64 20.48
CA ALA A 130 7.58 11.40 21.69
C ALA A 130 8.48 11.00 22.87
N VAL A 131 8.73 9.70 23.05
CA VAL A 131 9.65 9.20 24.08
C VAL A 131 11.08 9.69 23.82
N LEU A 132 11.57 9.58 22.57
CA LEU A 132 12.89 10.09 22.22
C LEU A 132 13.01 11.59 22.48
N ALA A 133 12.02 12.38 22.06
CA ALA A 133 12.00 13.82 22.27
C ALA A 133 12.03 14.17 23.77
N GLY A 134 11.27 13.45 24.60
CA GLY A 134 11.27 13.62 26.05
C GLY A 134 12.61 13.29 26.70
N LEU A 135 13.28 12.22 26.26
CA LEU A 135 14.63 11.87 26.74
C LEU A 135 15.67 12.93 26.36
N VAL A 136 15.57 13.50 25.16
CA VAL A 136 16.44 14.60 24.69
C VAL A 136 16.17 15.90 25.46
N GLN A 137 14.93 16.19 25.84
CA GLN A 137 14.64 17.37 26.68
C GLN A 137 15.24 17.22 28.09
N ARG A 138 15.10 16.04 28.72
CA ARG A 138 15.66 15.77 30.05
C ARG A 138 17.20 15.88 30.07
N SER A 139 17.88 15.45 29.01
CA SER A 139 19.34 15.57 28.95
C SER A 139 19.80 17.05 28.86
N ARG A 140 19.03 17.89 28.16
CA ARG A 140 19.29 19.34 28.08
C ARG A 140 19.11 20.05 29.42
N GLU A 141 18.10 19.67 30.20
CA GLU A 141 17.89 20.24 31.54
C GLU A 141 19.03 19.91 32.50
N ARG A 142 19.51 18.66 32.47
CA ARG A 142 20.69 18.24 33.27
C ARG A 142 21.95 19.01 32.87
N ALA A 143 22.17 19.22 31.57
CA ALA A 143 23.33 19.98 31.09
C ALA A 143 23.26 21.47 31.45
N ARG A 144 22.06 22.08 31.48
CA ARG A 144 21.89 23.48 31.89
C ARG A 144 22.08 23.69 33.40
N GLY A 145 21.59 22.77 34.23
CA GLY A 145 21.77 22.84 35.69
C GLY A 145 23.22 22.71 36.14
N SER A 146 24.03 21.92 35.44
CA SER A 146 25.43 21.68 35.81
C SER A 146 26.35 22.90 35.66
N ASN A 147 26.10 23.79 34.69
CA ASN A 147 26.93 24.99 34.49
C ASN A 147 26.58 26.16 35.42
N GLY A 148 25.40 26.15 36.06
CA GLY A 148 24.99 27.21 36.99
C GLY A 148 25.74 27.19 38.33
N GLY A 149 26.10 26.00 38.83
CA GLY A 149 26.75 25.84 40.15
C GLY A 149 28.22 26.27 40.19
N ALA A 150 28.94 26.16 39.07
CA ALA A 150 30.36 26.49 39.03
C ALA A 150 30.63 28.00 39.12
N ARG A 151 29.68 28.85 38.71
CA ARG A 151 29.86 30.31 38.74
C ARG A 151 29.59 30.94 40.11
N VAL A 152 28.73 30.34 40.93
CA VAL A 152 28.45 30.84 42.29
C VAL A 152 29.55 30.47 43.29
N ALA A 153 30.23 29.34 43.08
CA ALA A 153 31.38 28.96 43.91
C ALA A 153 32.62 29.86 43.69
N GLY A 154 32.80 30.41 42.48
CA GLY A 154 33.91 31.32 42.19
C GLY A 154 33.76 32.74 42.76
N ALA A 155 32.53 33.20 43.02
CA ALA A 155 32.28 34.53 43.58
C ALA A 155 32.48 34.60 45.10
N ALA A 156 32.33 33.47 45.82
CA ALA A 156 32.50 33.43 47.27
C ALA A 156 33.97 33.37 47.72
N ALA A 157 34.92 33.11 46.80
CA ALA A 157 36.34 32.96 47.15
C ALA A 157 37.15 34.27 47.13
N LEU A 158 36.53 35.43 46.82
CA LEU A 158 37.25 36.70 46.66
C LEU A 158 37.10 37.70 47.83
N VAL A 159 36.56 37.29 48.97
CA VAL A 159 36.50 38.14 50.19
C VAL A 159 37.42 37.55 51.25
N ALA A 160 38.72 37.82 51.12
CA ALA A 160 39.69 37.58 52.18
C ALA A 160 39.63 38.75 53.19
N PRO A 161 39.49 38.50 54.50
CA PRO A 161 39.60 39.55 55.50
C PRO A 161 41.06 39.97 55.65
N THR A 162 41.41 41.17 55.19
CA THR A 162 42.64 41.86 55.57
C THR A 162 42.52 42.29 57.03
N THR A 163 42.94 41.44 57.96
CA THR A 163 43.23 41.85 59.34
C THR A 163 44.54 42.63 59.33
N GLU A 164 44.40 43.96 59.34
CA GLU A 164 45.47 44.91 59.61
C GLU A 164 46.04 44.69 61.02
N VAL A 165 47.36 44.67 61.09
CA VAL A 165 48.16 44.61 62.31
C VAL A 165 48.64 46.02 62.64
N GLY A 166 48.38 46.48 63.87
CA GLY A 166 48.98 47.69 64.46
C GLY A 166 47.97 48.42 65.35
N ARG A 167 48.25 48.82 66.59
CA ARG A 167 49.47 48.90 67.41
C ARG A 167 49.05 48.73 68.87
#